data_AF-X1G7G6-F1
#
_entry.id   AF-X1G7G6-F1
#
_cell.length_a   1.000
_cell.length_b   1.000
_cell.length_c   1.000
_cell.angle_alpha   90.00
_cell.angle_beta   90.00
_cell.angle_gamma   90.00
#
_symmetry.space_group_name_H-M   'P 1'
#
loop_
_entity.id
_entity.type
_entity.pdbx_description
1 polymer ?
#
loop_
_entity_poly.entity_id
_entity_poly.type
_entity_poly.pdbx_seq_one_letter_code
_entity_poly.pdbx_strand_id
1 'polypeptide(L)'
;MPRKGQSPIARIALHQFRRSFDDLLRPQAHINSFSQYLIQIVIEIVMWFGRPKDNYENFERTARVANHFLESGNQKNPEAIAKNFIVVLDKIIPVLNTSRQAEAKAKQILENDPDTRIENYLAYYKVMYEGLLPFICSPIVFAFGVSRKSNNKAFVPETDGKIDLSAIGKMNKLLAYSENRLAIGLNNHLRNAYSHNNYRILDDAQVQLRDRKWGPEIWHLEQIISICDQLWINALGIICALILYDVNNRRI
;
A
#
# COMPACT_ATOMS: atom_id res chain seq x y z
N MET A 1 1.51 30.39 13.58
CA MET A 1 2.77 30.71 12.88
C MET A 1 3.38 29.42 12.35
N PRO A 2 3.86 29.38 11.09
CA PRO A 2 4.44 28.18 10.49
C PRO A 2 5.73 27.76 11.21
N ARG A 3 5.92 26.45 11.43
CA ARG A 3 7.18 25.92 11.96
C ARG A 3 8.24 25.97 10.84
N LYS A 4 9.45 26.47 11.14
CA LYS A 4 10.59 26.44 10.21
C LYS A 4 10.78 24.99 9.70
N GLY A 5 10.91 24.82 8.37
CA GLY A 5 11.17 23.52 7.74
C GLY A 5 9.96 22.75 7.18
N GLN A 6 8.72 23.26 7.31
CA GLN A 6 7.57 22.60 6.66
C GLN A 6 7.53 22.86 5.15
N SER A 7 7.55 21.78 4.37
CA SER A 7 7.34 21.74 2.92
C SER A 7 6.10 22.53 2.51
N PRO A 8 6.14 23.35 1.43
CA PRO A 8 4.96 24.03 0.90
C PRO A 8 3.81 23.07 0.57
N ILE A 9 4.12 21.82 0.19
CA ILE A 9 3.11 20.80 -0.12
C ILE A 9 2.36 20.37 1.15
N ALA A 10 3.05 20.24 2.28
CA ALA A 10 2.43 19.95 3.57
C ALA A 10 1.39 21.01 4.00
N ARG A 11 1.50 22.25 3.48
CA ARG A 11 0.55 23.35 3.74
C ARG A 11 -0.77 23.18 2.99
N ILE A 12 -0.72 22.62 1.79
CA ILE A 12 -1.91 22.37 0.95
C ILE A 12 -2.45 20.94 1.07
N ALA A 13 -1.70 20.03 1.71
CA ALA A 13 -2.04 18.61 1.78
C ALA A 13 -3.44 18.35 2.35
N LEU A 14 -3.81 19.06 3.41
CA LEU A 14 -5.14 18.93 4.02
C LEU A 14 -6.26 19.43 3.09
N HIS A 15 -6.01 20.52 2.38
CA HIS A 15 -6.94 21.05 1.39
C HIS A 15 -7.13 20.06 0.23
N GLN A 16 -6.02 19.49 -0.27
CA GLN A 16 -6.09 18.50 -1.34
C GLN A 16 -6.82 17.23 -0.88
N PHE A 17 -6.52 16.72 0.31
CA PHE A 17 -7.22 15.57 0.88
C PHE A 17 -8.73 15.81 0.95
N ARG A 18 -9.16 16.97 1.47
CA ARG A 18 -10.58 17.34 1.48
C ARG A 18 -11.14 17.41 0.07
N ARG A 19 -10.50 18.13 -0.85
CA ARG A 19 -10.95 18.23 -2.25
C ARG A 19 -11.17 16.85 -2.90
N SER A 20 -10.32 15.87 -2.57
CA SER A 20 -10.31 14.55 -3.20
C SER A 20 -11.33 13.59 -2.59
N PHE A 21 -11.70 13.80 -1.32
CA PHE A 21 -12.47 12.81 -0.53
C PHE A 21 -13.57 13.44 0.34
N ASP A 22 -13.97 14.69 0.11
CA ASP A 22 -15.03 15.37 0.88
C ASP A 22 -16.33 14.55 0.92
N ASP A 23 -16.65 13.89 -0.19
CA ASP A 23 -17.81 13.03 -0.36
C ASP A 23 -17.78 11.77 0.54
N LEU A 24 -16.60 11.39 1.04
CA LEU A 24 -16.41 10.25 1.95
C LEU A 24 -16.32 10.67 3.42
N LEU A 25 -16.27 11.97 3.73
CA LEU A 25 -16.16 12.46 5.10
C LEU A 25 -17.54 12.58 5.75
N ARG A 26 -17.69 12.01 6.94
CA ARG A 26 -18.93 12.13 7.73
C ARG A 26 -19.05 13.53 8.36
N PRO A 27 -20.25 14.03 8.69
CA PRO A 27 -20.41 15.32 9.37
C PRO A 27 -19.62 15.44 10.68
N GLN A 28 -19.47 14.34 11.41
CA GLN A 28 -18.71 14.24 12.66
C GLN A 28 -17.21 13.90 12.46
N ALA A 29 -16.72 13.90 11.22
CA ALA A 29 -15.33 13.60 10.89
C ALA A 29 -14.37 14.48 11.70
N HIS A 30 -13.37 13.84 12.29
CA HIS A 30 -12.39 14.53 13.12
C HIS A 30 -10.96 14.17 12.72
N ILE A 31 -10.24 15.16 12.21
CA ILE A 31 -8.82 15.06 11.85
C ILE A 31 -8.00 15.53 13.05
N ASN A 32 -7.25 14.62 13.67
CA ASN A 32 -6.34 14.95 14.76
C ASN A 32 -4.90 15.12 14.26
N SER A 33 -3.94 15.33 15.17
CA SER A 33 -2.53 15.51 14.81
C SER A 33 -1.90 14.29 14.12
N PHE A 34 -2.30 13.06 14.49
CA PHE A 34 -1.79 11.83 13.87
C PHE A 34 -2.30 11.66 12.44
N SER A 35 -3.62 11.73 12.22
CA SER A 35 -4.21 11.63 10.88
C SER A 35 -3.75 12.79 10.00
N GLN A 36 -3.63 14.01 10.55
CA GLN A 36 -3.08 15.16 9.82
C GLN A 36 -1.63 14.93 9.37
N TYR A 37 -0.78 14.35 10.23
CA TYR A 37 0.60 14.04 9.89
C TYR A 37 0.67 12.99 8.76
N LEU A 38 -0.13 11.93 8.85
CA LEU A 38 -0.21 10.92 7.78
C LEU A 38 -0.75 11.50 6.47
N ILE A 39 -1.77 12.36 6.51
CA ILE A 39 -2.28 13.07 5.32
C ILE A 39 -1.16 13.87 4.66
N GLN A 40 -0.39 14.63 5.45
CA GLN A 40 0.71 15.43 4.94
C GLN A 40 1.76 14.56 4.25
N ILE A 41 2.18 13.45 4.87
CA ILE A 41 3.14 12.52 4.28
C ILE A 41 2.60 11.92 2.97
N VAL A 42 1.40 11.35 2.99
CA VAL A 42 0.83 10.65 1.84
C VAL A 42 0.67 11.60 0.66
N ILE A 43 0.07 12.77 0.90
CA ILE A 43 -0.17 13.76 -0.15
C ILE A 43 1.13 14.36 -0.65
N GLU A 44 2.12 14.60 0.22
CA GLU A 44 3.43 15.07 -0.21
C GLU A 44 4.13 14.06 -1.13
N ILE A 45 4.06 12.77 -0.83
CA ILE A 45 4.70 11.73 -1.64
C ILE A 45 3.97 11.52 -2.98
N VAL A 46 2.63 11.56 -2.99
CA VAL A 46 1.84 11.40 -4.23
C VAL A 46 1.96 12.63 -5.12
N MET A 47 1.93 13.83 -4.54
CA MET A 47 2.03 15.09 -5.28
C MET A 47 3.47 15.57 -5.51
N TRP A 48 4.48 14.81 -5.09
CA TRP A 48 5.86 15.15 -5.37
C TRP A 48 6.06 15.30 -6.88
N PHE A 49 6.75 16.38 -7.29
CA PHE A 49 6.99 16.72 -8.69
C PHE A 49 7.55 15.52 -9.47
N GLY A 50 6.89 15.18 -10.60
CA GLY A 50 7.33 14.13 -11.52
C GLY A 50 6.43 12.90 -11.65
N ARG A 51 5.35 12.77 -10.85
CA ARG A 51 4.39 11.66 -11.03
C ARG A 51 3.32 11.96 -12.09
N PRO A 52 3.02 11.02 -13.01
CA PRO A 52 1.92 11.15 -13.99
C PRO A 52 0.54 11.27 -13.34
N LYS A 53 -0.41 11.87 -14.06
CA LYS A 53 -1.83 11.98 -13.66
C LYS A 53 -2.44 10.62 -13.30
N ASP A 54 -2.07 9.57 -14.04
CA ASP A 54 -2.56 8.21 -13.81
C ASP A 54 -2.20 7.67 -12.43
N ASN A 55 -1.05 8.06 -11.87
CA ASN A 55 -0.66 7.67 -10.52
C ASN A 55 -1.59 8.29 -9.47
N TYR A 56 -1.98 9.54 -9.67
CA TYR A 56 -2.91 10.24 -8.81
C TYR A 56 -4.32 9.62 -8.88
N GLU A 57 -4.81 9.32 -10.08
CA GLU A 57 -6.09 8.62 -10.25
C GLU A 57 -6.06 7.21 -9.64
N ASN A 58 -4.95 6.49 -9.81
CA ASN A 58 -4.76 5.16 -9.22
C ASN A 58 -4.79 5.23 -7.68
N PHE A 59 -4.10 6.19 -7.09
CA PHE A 59 -4.11 6.48 -5.66
C PHE A 59 -5.53 6.74 -5.14
N GLU A 60 -6.27 7.66 -5.75
CA GLU A 60 -7.62 8.01 -5.32
C GLU A 60 -8.59 6.82 -5.44
N ARG A 61 -8.55 6.10 -6.57
CA ARG A 61 -9.41 4.92 -6.78
C ARG A 61 -9.12 3.82 -5.77
N THR A 62 -7.84 3.55 -5.49
CA THR A 62 -7.46 2.58 -4.45
C THR A 62 -7.98 3.01 -3.08
N ALA A 63 -7.81 4.29 -2.71
CA ALA A 63 -8.30 4.80 -1.43
C ALA A 63 -9.82 4.64 -1.29
N ARG A 64 -10.58 4.95 -2.34
CA ARG A 64 -12.04 4.80 -2.37
C ARG A 64 -12.49 3.35 -2.21
N VAL A 65 -11.90 2.43 -2.96
CA VAL A 65 -12.23 0.99 -2.87
C VAL A 65 -11.87 0.41 -1.51
N ALA A 66 -10.67 0.71 -1.01
CA ALA A 66 -10.23 0.23 0.30
C ALA A 66 -11.12 0.78 1.43
N ASN A 67 -11.49 2.06 1.38
CA ASN A 67 -12.39 2.67 2.35
C ASN A 67 -13.79 2.03 2.28
N HIS A 68 -14.30 1.73 1.09
CA HIS A 68 -15.57 1.04 0.92
C HIS A 68 -15.60 -0.33 1.62
N PHE A 69 -14.52 -1.13 1.52
CA PHE A 69 -14.44 -2.41 2.23
C PHE A 69 -14.40 -2.24 3.75
N LEU A 70 -13.64 -1.26 4.25
CA LEU A 70 -13.61 -0.92 5.68
C LEU A 70 -14.99 -0.54 6.20
N GLU A 71 -15.66 0.40 5.54
CA GLU A 71 -16.99 0.87 5.93
C GLU A 71 -18.04 -0.24 5.84
N SER A 72 -17.97 -1.10 4.81
CA SER A 72 -18.88 -2.25 4.67
C SER A 72 -18.71 -3.27 5.79
N GLY A 73 -17.47 -3.53 6.23
CA GLY A 73 -17.21 -4.39 7.39
C GLY A 73 -17.65 -3.73 8.69
N ASN A 74 -17.36 -2.43 8.85
CA ASN A 74 -17.71 -1.63 10.02
C ASN A 74 -19.22 -1.59 10.25
N GLN A 75 -20.02 -1.47 9.19
CA GLN A 75 -21.49 -1.56 9.29
C GLN A 75 -22.01 -2.90 9.84
N LYS A 76 -21.23 -3.99 9.71
CA LYS A 76 -21.62 -5.32 10.20
C LYS A 76 -21.09 -5.63 11.58
N ASN A 77 -19.87 -5.22 11.91
CA ASN A 77 -19.26 -5.45 13.21
C ASN A 77 -18.26 -4.34 13.57
N PRO A 78 -18.73 -3.17 14.06
CA PRO A 78 -17.88 -2.02 14.30
C PRO A 78 -16.73 -2.30 15.28
N GLU A 79 -17.03 -3.01 16.37
CA GLU A 79 -16.07 -3.31 17.43
C GLU A 79 -14.90 -4.14 16.91
N ALA A 80 -15.18 -5.19 16.14
CA ALA A 80 -14.13 -6.03 15.57
C ALA A 80 -13.24 -5.27 14.57
N ILE A 81 -13.83 -4.43 13.71
CA ILE A 81 -13.07 -3.65 12.74
C ILE A 81 -12.21 -2.60 13.45
N ALA A 82 -12.77 -1.86 14.42
CA ALA A 82 -12.02 -0.89 15.21
C ALA A 82 -10.84 -1.55 15.96
N LYS A 83 -11.07 -2.71 16.60
CA LYS A 83 -10.02 -3.46 17.29
C LYS A 83 -8.89 -3.86 16.34
N ASN A 84 -9.23 -4.39 15.17
CA ASN A 84 -8.21 -4.79 14.20
C ASN A 84 -7.46 -3.58 13.60
N PHE A 85 -8.16 -2.48 13.34
CA PHE A 85 -7.57 -1.23 12.89
C PHE A 85 -6.54 -0.67 13.90
N ILE A 86 -6.87 -0.66 15.19
CA ILE A 86 -5.99 -0.16 16.25
C ILE A 86 -4.69 -0.96 16.33
N VAL A 87 -4.73 -2.29 16.15
CA VAL A 87 -3.53 -3.15 16.17
C VAL A 87 -2.51 -2.73 15.09
N VAL A 88 -3.00 -2.23 13.95
CA VAL A 88 -2.16 -1.87 12.81
C VAL A 88 -1.65 -0.42 12.90
N LEU A 89 -2.42 0.48 13.50
CA LEU A 89 -2.13 1.93 13.55
C LEU A 89 -0.69 2.26 13.95
N ASP A 90 -0.21 1.71 15.06
CA ASP A 90 1.12 1.99 15.60
C ASP A 90 2.24 1.37 14.76
N LYS A 91 1.92 0.42 13.89
CA LYS A 91 2.87 -0.24 12.99
C LYS A 91 3.06 0.51 11.68
N ILE A 92 2.06 1.29 11.23
CA ILE A 92 2.07 1.96 9.92
C ILE A 92 3.30 2.86 9.74
N ILE A 93 3.58 3.74 10.69
CA ILE A 93 4.70 4.70 10.56
C ILE A 93 6.05 3.99 10.47
N PRO A 94 6.41 3.06 11.39
CA PRO A 94 7.65 2.30 11.27
C PRO A 94 7.82 1.61 9.92
N VAL A 95 6.81 0.87 9.45
CA VAL A 95 6.93 0.10 8.20
C VAL A 95 6.95 0.99 6.95
N LEU A 96 6.26 2.13 6.99
CA LEU A 96 6.31 3.15 5.94
C LEU A 96 7.71 3.78 5.86
N ASN A 97 8.32 4.09 7.01
CA ASN A 97 9.67 4.63 7.07
C ASN A 97 10.71 3.63 6.56
N THR A 98 10.61 2.35 6.95
CA THR A 98 11.50 1.30 6.43
C THR A 98 11.36 1.16 4.92
N SER A 99 10.14 1.22 4.38
CA SER A 99 9.90 1.15 2.94
C SER A 99 10.47 2.37 2.20
N ARG A 100 10.29 3.57 2.74
CA ARG A 100 10.87 4.81 2.20
C ARG A 100 12.41 4.79 2.21
N GLN A 101 13.02 4.24 3.26
CA GLN A 101 14.47 4.07 3.32
C GLN A 101 14.97 3.09 2.26
N ALA A 102 14.25 1.99 2.03
CA ALA A 102 14.57 1.03 0.97
C ALA A 102 14.42 1.65 -0.43
N GLU A 103 13.37 2.43 -0.67
CA GLU A 103 13.18 3.21 -1.90
C GLU A 103 14.35 4.17 -2.13
N ALA A 104 14.72 4.95 -1.11
CA ALA A 104 15.80 5.93 -1.19
C ALA A 104 17.15 5.26 -1.50
N LYS A 105 17.44 4.10 -0.87
CA LYS A 105 18.63 3.31 -1.16
C LYS A 105 18.67 2.86 -2.62
N ALA A 106 17.56 2.33 -3.14
CA ALA A 106 17.48 1.89 -4.53
C ALA A 106 17.66 3.05 -5.54
N LYS A 107 17.13 4.23 -5.23
CA LYS A 107 17.25 5.43 -6.07
C LYS A 107 18.62 6.11 -6.00
N GLN A 108 19.42 5.86 -4.97
CA GLN A 108 20.76 6.45 -4.81
C GLN A 108 21.84 5.74 -5.61
N ILE A 109 21.60 4.51 -6.07
CA ILE A 109 22.55 3.76 -6.89
C ILE A 109 22.67 4.44 -8.26
N LEU A 110 23.91 4.64 -8.71
CA LEU A 110 24.24 5.32 -9.96
C LEU A 110 23.70 4.56 -11.18
N GLU A 111 23.30 5.29 -12.22
CA GLU A 111 22.68 4.68 -13.42
C GLU A 111 23.61 3.74 -14.19
N ASN A 112 24.93 3.93 -14.06
CA ASN A 112 25.95 3.09 -14.70
C ASN A 112 26.23 1.78 -13.96
N ASP A 113 25.51 1.48 -12.86
CA ASP A 113 25.59 0.22 -12.12
C ASP A 113 24.22 -0.50 -12.10
N PRO A 114 23.78 -1.04 -13.24
CA PRO A 114 22.44 -1.62 -13.39
C PRO A 114 22.23 -2.87 -12.51
N ASP A 115 23.27 -3.65 -12.26
CA ASP A 115 23.19 -4.89 -11.49
C ASP A 115 22.88 -4.58 -10.02
N THR A 116 23.64 -3.67 -9.41
CA THR A 116 23.37 -3.21 -8.04
C THR A 116 22.01 -2.52 -7.94
N ARG A 117 21.56 -1.81 -8.99
CA ARG A 117 20.21 -1.24 -9.04
C ARG A 117 19.14 -2.34 -8.99
N ILE A 118 19.26 -3.38 -9.82
CA ILE A 118 18.33 -4.53 -9.82
C ILE A 118 18.22 -5.12 -8.42
N GLU A 119 19.35 -5.40 -7.76
CA GLU A 119 19.35 -5.98 -6.41
C GLU A 119 18.64 -5.09 -5.39
N ASN A 120 18.90 -3.78 -5.42
CA ASN A 120 18.28 -2.84 -4.49
C ASN A 120 16.78 -2.66 -4.76
N TYR A 121 16.34 -2.68 -6.02
CA TYR A 121 14.91 -2.63 -6.35
C TYR A 121 14.19 -3.93 -5.98
N LEU A 122 14.82 -5.10 -6.14
CA LEU A 122 14.28 -6.37 -5.64
C LEU A 122 14.16 -6.37 -4.11
N ALA A 123 15.18 -5.86 -3.42
CA ALA A 123 15.15 -5.69 -1.97
C ALA A 123 14.05 -4.70 -1.52
N TYR A 124 13.87 -3.60 -2.25
CA TYR A 124 12.80 -2.64 -1.99
C TYR A 124 11.42 -3.29 -2.18
N TYR A 125 11.21 -4.01 -3.28
CA TYR A 125 9.97 -4.73 -3.55
C TYR A 125 9.66 -5.74 -2.42
N LYS A 126 10.67 -6.49 -1.96
CA LYS A 126 10.56 -7.39 -0.80
C LYS A 126 10.11 -6.67 0.47
N VAL A 127 10.73 -5.54 0.81
CA VAL A 127 10.39 -4.74 2.00
C VAL A 127 8.93 -4.29 1.95
N MET A 128 8.43 -3.87 0.79
CA MET A 128 7.03 -3.51 0.63
C MET A 128 6.09 -4.72 0.74
N TYR A 129 6.40 -5.82 0.05
CA TYR A 129 5.55 -7.01 -0.03
C TYR A 129 5.44 -7.76 1.30
N GLU A 130 6.54 -7.91 2.05
CA GLU A 130 6.58 -8.70 3.29
C GLU A 130 6.45 -7.83 4.56
N GLY A 131 6.78 -6.55 4.43
CA GLY A 131 6.74 -5.57 5.51
C GLY A 131 5.45 -4.74 5.47
N LEU A 132 5.37 -3.78 4.54
CA LEU A 132 4.33 -2.75 4.55
C LEU A 132 2.93 -3.28 4.25
N LEU A 133 2.75 -3.95 3.11
CA LEU A 133 1.44 -4.35 2.60
C LEU A 133 0.66 -5.29 3.52
N PRO A 134 1.27 -6.34 4.13
CA PRO A 134 0.55 -7.24 5.02
C PRO A 134 -0.08 -6.53 6.22
N PHE A 135 0.55 -5.46 6.71
CA PHE A 135 -0.02 -4.64 7.79
C PHE A 135 -1.14 -3.75 7.28
N ILE A 136 -0.88 -2.91 6.26
CA ILE A 136 -1.87 -1.91 5.84
C ILE A 136 -3.09 -2.52 5.15
N CYS A 137 -2.97 -3.70 4.53
CA CYS A 137 -4.10 -4.43 3.96
C CYS A 137 -4.93 -5.17 5.02
N SER A 138 -4.36 -5.47 6.20
CA SER A 138 -5.00 -6.32 7.21
C SER A 138 -6.39 -5.84 7.63
N PRO A 139 -6.61 -4.56 7.99
CA PRO A 139 -7.94 -4.05 8.36
C PRO A 139 -8.94 -4.13 7.21
N ILE A 140 -8.49 -3.89 5.99
CA ILE A 140 -9.33 -3.86 4.79
C ILE A 140 -9.79 -5.28 4.43
N VAL A 141 -8.85 -6.24 4.42
CA VAL A 141 -9.13 -7.64 4.09
C VAL A 141 -10.03 -8.27 5.16
N PHE A 142 -9.77 -7.96 6.44
CA PHE A 142 -10.61 -8.41 7.55
C PHE A 142 -12.04 -7.85 7.43
N ALA A 143 -12.17 -6.54 7.20
CA ALA A 143 -13.46 -5.89 6.99
C ALA A 143 -14.22 -6.47 5.79
N PHE A 144 -13.52 -6.78 4.70
CA PHE A 144 -14.11 -7.48 3.56
C PHE A 144 -14.66 -8.85 3.96
N GLY A 145 -13.87 -9.67 4.66
CA GLY A 145 -14.29 -11.00 5.14
C GLY A 145 -15.54 -10.94 6.02
N VAL A 146 -15.56 -10.00 6.96
CA VAL A 146 -16.72 -9.72 7.83
C VAL A 146 -17.95 -9.31 7.01
N SER A 147 -17.79 -8.39 6.05
CA SER A 147 -18.92 -7.91 5.23
C SER A 147 -19.57 -9.01 4.40
N ARG A 148 -18.76 -9.99 3.97
CA ARG A 148 -19.19 -11.15 3.18
C ARG A 148 -19.61 -12.36 4.03
N LYS A 149 -19.58 -12.26 5.36
CA LYS A 149 -19.82 -13.38 6.29
C LYS A 149 -18.99 -14.63 5.91
N SER A 150 -17.75 -14.39 5.47
CA SER A 150 -16.87 -15.46 5.01
C SER A 150 -16.14 -16.09 6.18
N ASN A 151 -16.19 -17.42 6.28
CA ASN A 151 -15.43 -18.21 7.27
C ASN A 151 -14.01 -18.56 6.78
N ASN A 152 -13.53 -17.94 5.69
CA ASN A 152 -12.20 -18.21 5.17
C ASN A 152 -11.13 -17.64 6.10
N LYS A 153 -10.29 -18.52 6.66
CA LYS A 153 -9.20 -18.12 7.58
C LYS A 153 -8.23 -17.11 6.98
N ALA A 154 -8.09 -17.04 5.64
CA ALA A 154 -7.23 -16.04 5.01
C ALA A 154 -7.74 -14.60 5.14
N PHE A 155 -8.99 -14.37 5.56
CA PHE A 155 -9.48 -13.04 5.90
C PHE A 155 -9.28 -12.69 7.38
N VAL A 156 -8.72 -13.60 8.17
CA VAL A 156 -8.45 -13.37 9.59
C VAL A 156 -6.98 -12.98 9.75
N PRO A 157 -6.68 -11.81 10.31
CA PRO A 157 -5.32 -11.39 10.59
C PRO A 157 -4.60 -12.36 11.54
N GLU A 158 -3.30 -12.52 11.30
CA GLU A 158 -2.41 -13.29 12.15
C GLU A 158 -2.20 -12.60 13.52
N THR A 159 -1.58 -13.31 14.45
CA THR A 159 -1.34 -12.80 15.81
C THR A 159 -0.46 -11.55 15.86
N ASP A 160 0.40 -11.36 14.85
CA ASP A 160 1.24 -10.18 14.71
C ASP A 160 0.51 -8.99 14.05
N GLY A 161 -0.75 -9.17 13.64
CA GLY A 161 -1.59 -8.17 12.99
C GLY A 161 -1.49 -8.16 11.46
N LYS A 162 -0.67 -9.00 10.85
CA LYS A 162 -0.54 -9.09 9.38
C LYS A 162 -1.66 -9.91 8.75
N ILE A 163 -1.81 -9.75 7.45
CA ILE A 163 -2.61 -10.64 6.60
C ILE A 163 -1.73 -11.26 5.51
N ASP A 164 -1.98 -12.52 5.17
CA ASP A 164 -1.41 -13.11 3.95
C ASP A 164 -2.02 -12.42 2.73
N LEU A 165 -1.16 -11.85 1.87
CA LEU A 165 -1.59 -11.16 0.64
C LEU A 165 -2.28 -12.10 -0.36
N SER A 166 -2.17 -13.43 -0.21
CA SER A 166 -2.98 -14.41 -0.95
C SER A 166 -4.48 -14.21 -0.73
N ALA A 167 -4.88 -13.60 0.39
CA ALA A 167 -6.25 -13.21 0.69
C ALA A 167 -6.83 -12.23 -0.35
N ILE A 168 -6.02 -11.31 -0.89
CA ILE A 168 -6.44 -10.37 -1.93
C ILE A 168 -6.90 -11.13 -3.18
N GLY A 169 -6.20 -12.21 -3.55
CA GLY A 169 -6.63 -13.09 -4.64
C GLY A 169 -7.96 -13.80 -4.37
N LYS A 170 -8.27 -14.09 -3.10
CA LYS A 170 -9.57 -14.66 -2.69
C LYS A 170 -10.69 -13.63 -2.69
N MET A 171 -10.40 -12.36 -2.39
CA MET A 171 -11.37 -11.27 -2.49
C MET A 171 -11.90 -11.16 -3.93
N ASN A 172 -11.03 -11.28 -4.94
CA ASN A 172 -11.43 -11.22 -6.36
C ASN A 172 -12.52 -12.24 -6.73
N LYS A 173 -12.46 -13.44 -6.15
CA LYS A 173 -13.44 -14.50 -6.39
C LYS A 173 -14.80 -14.21 -5.75
N LEU A 174 -14.85 -13.30 -4.79
CA LEU A 174 -16.04 -12.93 -4.01
C LEU A 174 -16.59 -11.55 -4.41
N LEU A 175 -15.94 -10.87 -5.35
CA LEU A 175 -16.40 -9.61 -5.91
C LEU A 175 -17.18 -9.88 -7.20
N ALA A 176 -18.35 -9.26 -7.32
CA ALA A 176 -19.16 -9.35 -8.55
C ALA A 176 -18.52 -8.59 -9.73
N TYR A 177 -17.72 -7.57 -9.43
CA TYR A 177 -16.98 -6.76 -10.41
C TYR A 177 -15.51 -6.64 -9.99
N SER A 178 -14.60 -6.67 -10.97
CA SER A 178 -13.16 -6.88 -10.80
C SER A 178 -12.38 -5.66 -10.27
N GLU A 179 -12.98 -4.80 -9.45
CA GLU A 179 -12.30 -3.60 -8.95
C GLU A 179 -11.54 -3.83 -7.65
N ASN A 180 -10.88 -4.97 -7.48
CA ASN A 180 -9.94 -5.12 -6.37
C ASN A 180 -8.62 -4.42 -6.69
N ARG A 181 -8.57 -3.15 -6.30
CA ARG A 181 -7.40 -2.29 -6.49
C ARG A 181 -6.22 -2.69 -5.61
N LEU A 182 -6.45 -3.45 -4.54
CA LEU A 182 -5.40 -3.86 -3.58
C LEU A 182 -4.32 -4.75 -4.23
N ALA A 183 -4.61 -5.39 -5.36
CA ALA A 183 -3.68 -6.28 -6.05
C ALA A 183 -2.64 -5.56 -6.95
N ILE A 184 -2.75 -4.24 -7.14
CA ILE A 184 -1.86 -3.49 -8.04
C ILE A 184 -0.42 -3.56 -7.53
N GLY A 185 0.48 -3.90 -8.46
CA GLY A 185 1.91 -4.12 -8.16
C GLY A 185 2.22 -5.46 -7.50
N LEU A 186 1.23 -6.29 -7.14
CA LEU A 186 1.50 -7.63 -6.61
C LEU A 186 1.85 -8.59 -7.76
N ASN A 187 3.06 -9.11 -7.72
CA ASN A 187 3.54 -10.15 -8.63
C ASN A 187 4.11 -11.33 -7.83
N ASN A 188 3.45 -12.48 -7.95
CA ASN A 188 3.82 -13.71 -7.25
C ASN A 188 5.08 -14.36 -7.82
N HIS A 189 5.37 -14.19 -9.11
CA HIS A 189 6.58 -14.72 -9.73
C HIS A 189 7.81 -13.95 -9.21
N LEU A 190 7.78 -12.61 -9.29
CA LEU A 190 8.80 -11.73 -8.72
C LEU A 190 8.98 -12.00 -7.22
N ARG A 191 7.86 -12.16 -6.50
CA ARG A 191 7.89 -12.51 -5.08
C ARG A 191 8.63 -13.80 -4.79
N ASN A 192 8.27 -14.87 -5.49
CA ASN A 192 8.90 -16.15 -5.27
C ASN A 192 10.37 -16.16 -5.71
N ALA A 193 10.71 -15.42 -6.77
CA ALA A 193 12.07 -15.30 -7.26
C ALA A 193 12.97 -14.66 -6.20
N TYR A 194 12.59 -13.50 -5.64
CA TYR A 194 13.40 -12.87 -4.60
C TYR A 194 13.37 -13.65 -3.28
N SER A 195 12.24 -14.29 -2.91
CA SER A 195 12.11 -14.94 -1.59
C SER A 195 12.95 -16.20 -1.46
N HIS A 196 13.26 -16.85 -2.58
CA HIS A 196 14.07 -18.06 -2.64
C HIS A 196 15.45 -17.84 -3.29
N ASN A 197 15.83 -16.58 -3.54
CA ASN A 197 17.03 -16.23 -4.32
C ASN A 197 17.10 -16.96 -5.67
N ASN A 198 15.94 -17.23 -6.28
CA ASN A 198 15.84 -17.88 -7.58
C ASN A 198 15.75 -16.83 -8.69
N TYR A 199 16.80 -16.04 -8.84
CA TYR A 199 16.96 -15.14 -9.96
C TYR A 199 18.43 -15.08 -10.38
N ARG A 200 18.70 -14.67 -11.61
CA ARG A 200 20.05 -14.45 -12.13
C ARG A 200 20.09 -13.12 -12.85
N ILE A 201 20.97 -12.22 -12.43
CA ILE A 201 21.24 -10.98 -13.15
C ILE A 201 22.00 -11.34 -14.43
N LEU A 202 21.57 -10.72 -15.53
CA LEU A 202 22.12 -10.88 -16.87
C LEU A 202 22.67 -9.53 -17.33
N ASP A 203 23.42 -9.55 -18.43
CA ASP A 203 23.89 -8.34 -19.10
C ASP A 203 22.70 -7.44 -19.54
N ASP A 204 22.99 -6.19 -19.89
CA ASP A 204 22.01 -5.22 -20.40
C ASP A 204 20.85 -4.90 -19.45
N ALA A 205 21.14 -4.80 -18.14
CA ALA A 205 20.17 -4.44 -17.11
C ALA A 205 18.95 -5.38 -17.06
N GLN A 206 19.20 -6.67 -17.19
CA GLN A 206 18.19 -7.72 -17.18
C GLN A 206 18.33 -8.64 -15.97
N VAL A 207 17.21 -9.23 -15.55
CA VAL A 207 17.18 -10.29 -14.56
C VAL A 207 16.31 -11.43 -15.05
N GLN A 208 16.83 -12.64 -15.00
CA GLN A 208 16.05 -13.84 -15.20
C GLN A 208 15.48 -14.30 -13.86
N LEU A 209 14.18 -14.16 -13.70
CA LEU A 209 13.41 -14.76 -12.61
C LEU A 209 13.26 -16.26 -12.90
N ARG A 210 13.44 -17.10 -11.89
CA ARG A 210 13.30 -18.55 -12.03
C ARG A 210 12.34 -19.04 -10.95
N ASP A 211 11.19 -19.56 -11.34
CA ASP A 211 10.30 -20.24 -10.40
C ASP A 211 9.76 -21.54 -10.99
N ARG A 212 9.60 -22.57 -10.16
CA ARG A 212 9.12 -23.90 -10.61
C ARG A 212 7.71 -23.87 -11.20
N LYS A 213 6.89 -22.90 -10.79
CA LYS A 213 5.49 -22.78 -11.19
C LYS A 213 5.32 -21.96 -12.47
N TRP A 214 6.12 -20.92 -12.68
CA TRP A 214 5.99 -20.02 -13.84
C TRP A 214 7.07 -20.22 -14.91
N GLY A 215 8.17 -20.90 -14.60
CA GLY A 215 9.30 -21.06 -15.50
C GLY A 215 10.23 -19.84 -15.50
N PRO A 216 11.25 -19.82 -16.37
CA PRO A 216 12.16 -18.67 -16.49
C PRO A 216 11.47 -17.51 -17.21
N GLU A 217 11.58 -16.30 -16.65
CA GLU A 217 11.07 -15.07 -17.24
C GLU A 217 12.14 -13.97 -17.15
N ILE A 218 12.37 -13.23 -18.23
CA ILE A 218 13.35 -12.15 -18.26
C ILE A 218 12.62 -10.83 -18.01
N TRP A 219 13.12 -10.07 -17.03
CA TRP A 219 12.65 -8.75 -16.67
C TRP A 219 13.77 -7.74 -16.89
N HIS A 220 13.43 -6.59 -17.45
CA HIS A 220 14.32 -5.44 -17.50
C HIS A 220 14.23 -4.63 -16.21
N LEU A 221 15.32 -3.94 -15.85
CA LEU A 221 15.36 -3.04 -14.69
C LEU A 221 14.15 -2.08 -14.64
N GLU A 222 13.78 -1.49 -15.78
CA GLU A 222 12.61 -0.59 -15.88
C GLU A 222 11.28 -1.25 -15.48
N GLN A 223 11.10 -2.55 -15.73
CA GLN A 223 9.91 -3.27 -15.30
C GLN A 223 9.90 -3.47 -13.77
N ILE A 224 11.07 -3.68 -13.17
CA ILE A 224 11.22 -3.79 -11.70
C ILE A 224 10.95 -2.42 -11.04
N ILE A 225 11.49 -1.34 -11.62
CA ILE A 225 11.22 0.03 -11.16
C ILE A 225 9.72 0.33 -11.24
N SER A 226 9.12 0.06 -12.40
CA SER A 226 7.70 0.31 -12.65
C SER A 226 6.80 -0.44 -11.67
N ILE A 227 7.07 -1.73 -11.40
CA ILE A 227 6.24 -2.49 -10.46
C ILE A 227 6.42 -2.02 -9.02
N CYS A 228 7.63 -1.59 -8.63
CA CYS A 228 7.86 -0.97 -7.32
C CYS A 228 7.07 0.35 -7.19
N ASP A 229 7.08 1.20 -8.22
CA ASP A 229 6.31 2.44 -8.22
C ASP A 229 4.80 2.19 -8.13
N GLN A 230 4.29 1.21 -8.89
CA GLN A 230 2.88 0.80 -8.80
C GLN A 230 2.52 0.32 -7.39
N LEU A 231 3.38 -0.49 -6.77
CA LEU A 231 3.19 -1.01 -5.43
C LEU A 231 3.17 0.12 -4.39
N TRP A 232 4.07 1.09 -4.53
CA TRP A 232 4.17 2.24 -3.66
C TRP A 232 2.92 3.14 -3.74
N ILE A 233 2.47 3.47 -4.96
CA ILE A 233 1.25 4.26 -5.17
C ILE A 233 0.02 3.54 -4.61
N ASN A 234 -0.07 2.23 -4.82
CA ASN A 234 -1.14 1.42 -4.27
C ASN A 234 -1.12 1.43 -2.72
N ALA A 235 0.06 1.27 -2.11
CA ALA A 235 0.22 1.35 -0.66
C ALA A 235 -0.20 2.72 -0.09
N LEU A 236 0.13 3.82 -0.77
CA LEU A 236 -0.30 5.17 -0.36
C LEU A 236 -1.82 5.32 -0.42
N GLY A 237 -2.48 4.77 -1.46
CA GLY A 237 -3.94 4.75 -1.55
C GLY A 237 -4.58 3.96 -0.41
N ILE A 238 -4.02 2.80 -0.08
CA ILE A 238 -4.45 1.98 1.06
C ILE A 238 -4.30 2.74 2.38
N ILE A 239 -3.16 3.39 2.63
CA ILE A 239 -2.95 4.20 3.82
C ILE A 239 -3.96 5.35 3.87
N CYS A 240 -4.27 5.97 2.74
CA CYS A 240 -5.28 7.02 2.67
C CYS A 240 -6.68 6.53 3.07
N ALA A 241 -7.05 5.30 2.71
CA ALA A 241 -8.29 4.68 3.19
C ALA A 241 -8.30 4.45 4.71
N LEU A 242 -7.16 4.04 5.29
CA LEU A 242 -7.02 3.89 6.75
C LEU A 242 -7.17 5.25 7.46
N ILE A 243 -6.64 6.33 6.89
CA ILE A 243 -6.83 7.68 7.38
C ILE A 243 -8.31 8.09 7.29
N LEU A 244 -8.99 7.84 6.17
CA LEU A 244 -10.41 8.14 6.00
C LEU A 244 -11.26 7.43 7.06
N TYR A 245 -10.97 6.15 7.29
CA TYR A 245 -11.63 5.35 8.33
C TYR A 245 -11.39 5.93 9.73
N ASP A 246 -10.14 6.28 10.07
CA ASP A 246 -9.78 6.92 11.35
C ASP A 246 -10.59 8.20 11.57
N VAL A 247 -10.57 9.09 10.57
CA VAL A 247 -11.23 10.40 10.62
C VAL A 247 -12.74 10.26 10.82
N ASN A 248 -13.35 9.25 10.20
CA ASN A 248 -14.80 9.02 10.24
C ASN A 248 -15.29 8.26 11.49
N ASN A 249 -14.46 7.41 12.08
CA ASN A 249 -14.91 6.43 13.08
C ASN A 249 -14.20 6.52 14.44
N ARG A 250 -13.20 7.39 14.62
CA ARG A 250 -12.44 7.52 15.88
C ARG A 250 -13.26 7.95 17.11
N ARG A 251 -14.45 8.52 16.93
CA ARG A 251 -15.33 8.98 18.02
C ARG A 251 -16.48 8.00 18.35
N ILE A 252 -16.50 6.83 17.72
CA ILE A 252 -17.49 5.78 17.95
C ILE A 252 -17.08 4.96 19.18
#